data_AF-K2NVF6-F1
#
_entry.id   AF-K2NVF6-F1
#
_cell.length_a   1.000
_cell.length_b   1.000
_cell.length_c   1.000
_cell.angle_alpha   90.00
_cell.angle_beta   90.00
_cell.angle_gamma   90.00
#
_symmetry.space_group_name_H-M   'P 1'
#
loop_
_entity.id
_entity.type
_entity.pdbx_description
1 polymer ?
#
loop_
_entity_poly.entity_id
_entity_poly.type
_entity_poly.pdbx_seq_one_letter_code
_entity_poly.pdbx_strand_id
1 'polypeptide(L)'
;MDSLEATDAAAAAVQKTPNRVSLDSIKAKIAEVEFHAPHLEPTMTVCFVKMQNGFVVIGKTAPADPGNFDAELGRKFAYEDAVRQIWPLEGYALRERLAAEA
;
A
#
# COMPACT_ATOMS: atom_id res chain seq x y z
N MET A 1 -10.07 -13.59 1.62
CA MET A 1 -10.23 -12.14 1.43
C MET A 1 -8.85 -11.53 1.53
N ASP A 2 -8.47 -10.66 0.60
CA ASP A 2 -7.20 -9.94 0.70
C ASP A 2 -7.19 -9.11 1.99
N SER A 3 -6.05 -8.97 2.67
CA SER A 3 -6.00 -8.30 3.97
C SER A 3 -6.32 -6.80 3.86
N LEU A 4 -5.98 -6.19 2.72
CA LEU A 4 -6.33 -4.80 2.39
C LEU A 4 -7.83 -4.66 2.18
N GLU A 5 -8.45 -5.60 1.46
CA GLU A 5 -9.90 -5.61 1.23
C GLU A 5 -10.68 -5.77 2.54
N ALA A 6 -10.23 -6.65 3.42
CA ALA A 6 -10.84 -6.83 4.73
C ALA A 6 -10.77 -5.54 5.58
N THR A 7 -9.63 -4.85 5.55
CA THR A 7 -9.44 -3.57 6.24
C THR A 7 -10.33 -2.48 5.64
N ASP A 8 -10.39 -2.38 4.31
CA ASP A 8 -11.23 -1.39 3.62
C ASP A 8 -12.72 -1.62 3.88
N ALA A 9 -13.16 -2.88 3.82
CA ALA A 9 -14.56 -3.26 4.09
C ALA A 9 -14.96 -2.92 5.54
N ALA A 10 -14.09 -3.20 6.51
CA ALA A 10 -14.35 -2.83 7.91
C ALA A 10 -14.46 -1.32 8.10
N ALA A 11 -13.59 -0.54 7.45
CA ALA A 11 -13.64 0.92 7.48
C ALA A 11 -14.90 1.48 6.78
N ALA A 12 -15.31 0.88 5.66
CA ALA A 12 -16.52 1.26 4.92
C ALA A 12 -17.80 1.01 5.74
N ALA A 13 -17.87 -0.10 6.48
CA ALA A 13 -19.02 -0.48 7.28
C ALA A 13 -19.36 0.53 8.41
N VAL A 14 -18.38 1.33 8.85
CA VAL A 14 -18.54 2.33 9.91
C VAL A 14 -18.49 3.78 9.39
N GLN A 15 -18.47 3.98 8.07
CA GLN A 15 -18.37 5.28 7.44
C GLN A 15 -19.64 6.15 7.71
N LYS A 16 -19.44 7.39 8.17
CA LYS A 16 -20.53 8.34 8.47
C LYS A 16 -20.58 9.57 7.56
N THR A 17 -19.52 9.82 6.80
CA THR A 17 -19.38 10.97 5.89
C THR A 17 -18.86 10.49 4.54
N PRO A 18 -19.01 11.24 3.43
CA PRO A 18 -18.41 10.86 2.15
C PRO A 18 -16.88 10.91 2.16
N ASN A 19 -16.25 11.49 3.18
CA ASN A 19 -14.80 11.71 3.25
C ASN A 19 -14.06 10.49 3.76
N ARG A 20 -13.76 9.55 2.86
CA ARG A 20 -12.98 8.34 3.16
C ARG A 20 -11.95 8.05 2.08
N VAL A 21 -10.74 7.70 2.50
CA VAL A 21 -9.75 7.09 1.62
C VAL A 21 -10.08 5.60 1.51
N SER A 22 -10.47 5.14 0.31
CA SER A 22 -10.75 3.73 0.02
C SER A 22 -9.58 3.04 -0.66
N LEU A 23 -9.54 1.71 -0.58
CA LEU A 23 -8.59 0.88 -1.33
C LEU A 23 -8.60 1.21 -2.83
N ASP A 24 -9.80 1.31 -3.39
CA ASP A 24 -9.99 1.61 -4.81
C ASP A 24 -9.47 3.00 -5.17
N SER A 25 -9.68 4.00 -4.30
CA SER A 25 -9.15 5.35 -4.52
C SER A 25 -7.62 5.40 -4.50
N ILE A 26 -6.97 4.54 -3.70
CA ILE A 26 -5.52 4.40 -3.69
C ILE A 26 -5.05 3.69 -4.96
N LYS A 27 -5.64 2.54 -5.29
CA LYS A 27 -5.30 1.76 -6.49
C LYS A 27 -5.46 2.59 -7.77
N ALA A 28 -6.51 3.40 -7.86
CA ALA A 28 -6.76 4.29 -8.99
C ALA A 28 -5.68 5.37 -9.17
N LYS A 29 -4.85 5.64 -8.15
CA LYS A 29 -3.75 6.61 -8.18
C LYS A 29 -2.37 5.96 -8.35
N ILE A 30 -2.29 4.64 -8.38
CA ILE A 30 -1.04 3.94 -8.68
C ILE A 30 -0.80 4.04 -10.20
N ALA A 31 0.39 4.48 -10.58
CA ALA A 31 0.84 4.54 -11.96
C ALA A 31 1.59 3.26 -12.35
N GLU A 32 2.47 2.77 -11.49
CA GLU A 32 3.36 1.65 -11.78
C GLU A 32 3.76 0.92 -10.49
N VAL A 33 4.00 -0.39 -10.61
CA VAL A 33 4.50 -1.23 -9.51
C VAL A 33 5.66 -2.07 -10.02
N GLU A 34 6.80 -1.96 -9.34
CA GLU A 34 8.01 -2.73 -9.64
C GLU A 34 8.46 -3.53 -8.40
N PHE A 35 9.04 -4.71 -8.63
CA PHE A 35 9.54 -5.57 -7.56
C PHE A 35 11.00 -5.92 -7.80
N HIS A 36 11.80 -5.85 -6.73
CA HIS A 36 13.20 -6.27 -6.77
C HIS A 36 13.56 -7.13 -5.56
N ALA A 37 14.42 -8.11 -5.81
CA ALA A 37 15.17 -8.80 -4.76
C ALA A 37 16.59 -8.21 -4.71
N PRO A 38 17.02 -7.63 -3.57
CA PRO A 38 18.39 -7.13 -3.42
C PRO A 38 19.42 -8.27 -3.53
N HIS A 39 20.55 -8.03 -4.18
CA HIS A 39 21.64 -9.03 -4.24
C HIS A 39 22.20 -9.40 -2.86
N LEU A 40 22.09 -8.50 -1.88
CA LEU A 40 22.53 -8.70 -0.51
C LEU A 40 21.61 -9.66 0.27
N GLU A 41 20.32 -9.67 -0.05
CA GLU A 41 19.31 -10.51 0.61
C GLU A 41 18.30 -11.01 -0.45
N PRO A 42 18.60 -12.12 -1.15
CA PRO A 42 17.78 -12.60 -2.26
C PRO A 42 16.41 -13.14 -1.82
N THR A 43 16.18 -13.38 -0.52
CA THR A 43 14.87 -13.78 0.01
C THR A 43 13.99 -12.60 0.41
N MET A 44 14.52 -11.37 0.35
CA MET A 44 13.75 -10.15 0.52
C MET A 44 13.08 -9.76 -0.79
N THR A 45 11.84 -9.26 -0.71
CA THR A 45 11.16 -8.58 -1.81
C THR A 45 10.92 -7.13 -1.45
N VAL A 46 11.39 -6.22 -2.30
CA VAL A 46 11.13 -4.79 -2.24
C VAL A 46 10.11 -4.45 -3.32
N CYS A 47 9.03 -3.76 -2.95
CA CYS A 47 7.98 -3.27 -3.84
C CYS A 47 8.08 -1.75 -3.96
N PHE A 48 8.24 -1.25 -5.17
CA PHE A 48 8.20 0.17 -5.48
C PHE A 48 6.85 0.49 -6.11
N VAL A 49 6.07 1.35 -5.45
CA VAL A 49 4.77 1.81 -5.95
C VAL A 49 4.91 3.28 -6.35
N LYS A 50 4.91 3.55 -7.65
CA LYS A 50 4.91 4.90 -8.20
C LYS A 50 3.48 5.39 -8.32
N MET A 51 3.19 6.52 -7.71
CA MET A 51 1.89 7.19 -7.76
C MET A 51 1.80 8.09 -9.01
N GLN A 52 0.59 8.40 -9.46
CA GLN A 52 0.34 9.27 -10.63
C GLN A 52 0.93 10.68 -10.47
N ASN A 53 1.09 11.16 -9.24
CA ASN A 53 1.75 12.44 -8.95
C ASN A 53 3.29 12.35 -8.95
N GLY A 54 3.87 11.19 -9.25
CA GLY A 54 5.30 10.95 -9.29
C GLY A 54 5.94 10.54 -7.96
N PHE A 55 5.19 10.56 -6.84
CA PHE A 55 5.72 10.09 -5.55
C PHE A 55 5.92 8.58 -5.56
N VAL A 56 6.95 8.08 -4.89
CA VAL A 56 7.25 6.64 -4.81
C VAL A 56 7.17 6.18 -3.35
N VAL A 57 6.39 5.13 -3.11
CA VAL A 57 6.33 4.46 -1.81
C VAL A 57 6.98 3.08 -1.91
N ILE A 58 7.75 2.73 -0.90
CA ILE A 58 8.50 1.46 -0.87
C ILE A 58 7.89 0.56 0.21
N GLY A 59 7.36 -0.58 -0.22
CA GLY A 59 6.99 -1.68 0.65
C GLY A 59 8.04 -2.77 0.63
N LYS A 60 8.09 -3.59 1.68
CA LYS A 60 9.11 -4.63 1.80
C LYS A 60 8.61 -5.85 2.58
N THR A 61 9.23 -6.99 2.30
CA THR A 61 9.14 -8.17 3.15
C THR A 61 10.44 -8.96 3.09
N ALA A 62 10.82 -9.56 4.20
CA ALA A 62 11.92 -10.48 4.30
C ALA A 62 11.52 -11.55 5.34
N PRO A 63 11.45 -12.83 4.98
CA PRO A 63 11.18 -13.88 5.96
C PRO A 63 12.34 -13.98 6.95
N ALA A 64 12.04 -14.24 8.22
CA ALA A 64 13.09 -14.39 9.25
C ALA A 64 13.96 -15.65 9.03
N ASP A 65 13.37 -16.70 8.47
CA ASP A 65 14.07 -17.91 8.02
C ASP A 65 13.98 -17.99 6.48
N PRO A 66 15.14 -17.97 5.77
CA PRO A 66 15.18 -18.11 4.32
C PRO A 66 14.46 -19.34 3.77
N GLY A 67 14.35 -20.43 4.55
CA GLY A 67 13.61 -21.63 4.17
C GLY A 67 12.10 -21.41 3.99
N ASN A 68 11.56 -20.30 4.53
CA ASN A 68 10.17 -19.89 4.36
C ASN A 68 9.97 -18.91 3.20
N PHE A 69 10.99 -18.71 2.35
CA PHE A 69 10.86 -17.82 1.20
C PHE A 69 9.83 -18.34 0.20
N ASP A 70 8.88 -17.48 -0.13
CA ASP A 70 7.88 -17.68 -1.17
C ASP A 70 7.79 -16.39 -1.99
N ALA A 71 8.09 -16.46 -3.28
CA ALA A 71 8.19 -15.29 -4.14
C ALA A 71 6.81 -14.64 -4.40
N GLU A 72 5.74 -15.42 -4.47
CA GLU A 72 4.39 -14.89 -4.73
C GLU A 72 3.84 -14.19 -3.49
N LEU A 73 3.95 -14.84 -2.33
CA LEU A 73 3.59 -14.24 -1.05
C LEU A 73 4.50 -13.06 -0.71
N GLY A 74 5.79 -13.13 -1.06
CA GLY A 74 6.74 -12.04 -0.93
C GLY A 74 6.29 -10.78 -1.66
N ARG A 75 5.93 -10.91 -2.94
CA ARG A 75 5.39 -9.79 -3.74
C ARG A 75 4.08 -9.27 -3.17
N LYS A 76 3.18 -10.17 -2.78
CA LYS A 76 1.91 -9.78 -2.16
C LYS A 76 2.16 -8.93 -0.90
N PHE A 77 2.91 -9.43 0.06
CA PHE A 77 3.12 -8.74 1.34
C PHE A 77 3.91 -7.43 1.19
N ALA A 78 4.91 -7.39 0.30
CA ALA A 78 5.61 -6.14 0.01
C ALA A 78 4.67 -5.09 -0.62
N TYR A 79 3.77 -5.49 -1.52
CA TYR A 79 2.76 -4.57 -2.07
C TYR A 79 1.77 -4.11 -1.01
N GLU A 80 1.27 -5.02 -0.17
CA GLU A 80 0.36 -4.63 0.91
C GLU A 80 1.03 -3.68 1.92
N ASP A 81 2.30 -3.90 2.26
CA ASP A 81 3.10 -2.98 3.09
C ASP A 81 3.17 -1.57 2.46
N ALA A 82 3.44 -1.48 1.15
CA ALA A 82 3.43 -0.20 0.44
C ALA A 82 2.05 0.48 0.47
N VAL A 83 0.97 -0.26 0.21
CA VAL A 83 -0.40 0.30 0.21
C VAL A 83 -0.81 0.77 1.61
N ARG A 84 -0.44 0.04 2.67
CA ARG A 84 -0.66 0.48 4.06
C ARG A 84 0.06 1.78 4.37
N GLN A 85 1.26 2.00 3.82
CA GLN A 85 2.00 3.26 3.95
C GLN A 85 1.37 4.40 3.12
N ILE A 86 0.77 4.11 1.96
CA ILE A 86 0.07 5.12 1.15
C ILE A 86 -1.18 5.65 1.85
N TRP A 87 -1.91 4.81 2.58
CA TRP A 87 -3.16 5.19 3.24
C TRP A 87 -3.09 6.45 4.11
N PRO A 88 -2.14 6.58 5.06
CA PRO A 88 -2.01 7.80 5.84
C PRO A 88 -1.60 9.01 5.01
N LEU A 89 -0.84 8.84 3.91
CA LEU A 89 -0.50 9.95 3.00
C LEU A 89 -1.73 10.49 2.27
N GLU A 90 -2.58 9.59 1.76
CA GLU A 90 -3.85 9.94 1.16
C GLU A 90 -4.83 10.52 2.21
N GLY A 91 -4.76 10.05 3.46
CA GLY A 91 -5.50 10.61 4.58
C GLY A 91 -5.09 12.05 4.88
N TYR A 92 -3.79 12.34 4.90
CA TYR A 92 -3.26 13.69 5.04
C TYR A 92 -3.71 14.58 3.87
N ALA A 93 -3.57 14.12 2.63
CA ALA A 93 -4.00 14.87 1.44
C ALA A 93 -5.51 15.17 1.45
N LEU A 94 -6.34 14.24 1.93
CA LEU A 94 -7.77 14.46 2.12
C LEU A 94 -8.03 15.53 3.19
N ARG A 95 -7.30 15.50 4.31
CA ARG A 95 -7.41 16.51 5.37
C ARG A 95 -7.06 17.91 4.87
N GLU A 96 -6.02 18.05 4.06
CA GLU A 96 -5.64 19.34 3.45
C GLU A 96 -6.78 19.90 2.58
N ARG A 97 -7.42 19.07 1.73
CA ARG A 97 -8.58 19.49 0.92
C ARG A 97 -9.75 19.96 1.79
N LEU A 98 -10.09 19.17 2.81
CA LEU A 98 -11.18 19.51 3.73
C LEU A 98 -10.92 20.80 4.51
N ALA A 99 -9.66 21.09 4.84
CA ALA A 99 -9.29 22.33 5.50
C ALA A 99 -9.36 23.55 4.57
N ALA A 100 -9.07 23.37 3.27
CA ALA A 100 -9.18 24.43 2.27
C ALA A 100 -10.62 24.77 1.87
N GLU A 101 -11.56 23.86 2.10
CA GLU A 101 -13.00 24.03 1.85
C GLU A 101 -13.78 24.62 3.03
N ALA A 102 -13.14 24.76 4.20
CA ALA A 102 -13.72 25.29 5.44
C ALA A 102 -13.55 26.81 5.56
#